data_AF-A0A938BA21-F1
#
_entry.id   AF-A0A938BA21-F1
#
_cell.length_a   1.000
_cell.length_b   1.000
_cell.length_c   1.000
_cell.angle_alpha   90.00
_cell.angle_beta   90.00
_cell.angle_gamma   90.00
#
_symmetry.space_group_name_H-M   'P 1'
#
loop_
_entity.id
_entity.type
_entity.pdbx_description
1 polymer ?
#
loop_
_entity_poly.entity_id
_entity_poly.type
_entity_poly.pdbx_seq_one_letter_code
_entity_poly.pdbx_strand_id
1 'polypeptide(L)'
;MEFINDKDGNIFELRDSTINHIRDGHRIANPVEFVKEVLASLDAIIESNWEEGTILYYKKRRRSSYKLVVVNMPQNLIKTAYLERRMKEGKIIWLNPKMVR
;
A
#
# COMPACT_ATOMS: atom_id res chain seq x y z
N MET A 1 -2.72 -12.64 -12.66
CA MET A 1 -2.53 -11.18 -12.49
C MET A 1 -3.86 -10.52 -12.13
N GLU A 2 -3.83 -9.40 -11.42
CA GLU A 2 -5.03 -8.64 -11.02
C GLU A 2 -4.85 -7.13 -11.31
N PHE A 3 -5.95 -6.43 -11.58
CA PHE A 3 -5.98 -4.97 -11.68
C PHE A 3 -6.80 -4.39 -10.53
N ILE A 4 -6.23 -3.44 -9.79
CA ILE A 4 -6.83 -2.92 -8.56
C ILE A 4 -6.84 -1.39 -8.62
N ASN A 5 -8.01 -0.81 -8.32
CA ASN A 5 -8.18 0.64 -8.26
C ASN A 5 -7.82 1.19 -6.88
N ASP A 6 -7.23 2.38 -6.83
CA ASP A 6 -7.17 3.17 -5.60
C ASP A 6 -8.38 4.08 -5.40
N LYS A 7 -8.35 4.85 -4.31
CA LYS A 7 -9.42 5.78 -3.94
C LYS A 7 -9.69 6.88 -4.96
N ASP A 8 -8.70 7.19 -5.81
CA ASP A 8 -8.77 8.27 -6.81
C ASP A 8 -9.03 7.71 -8.22
N GLY A 9 -9.23 6.39 -8.35
CA GLY A 9 -9.50 5.71 -9.61
C GLY A 9 -8.27 5.32 -10.42
N ASN A 10 -7.06 5.44 -9.84
CA ASN A 10 -5.84 4.96 -10.49
C ASN A 10 -5.83 3.43 -10.50
N ILE A 11 -5.52 2.83 -11.65
CA ILE A 11 -5.46 1.37 -11.83
C ILE A 11 -4.02 0.91 -11.66
N PHE A 12 -3.79 -0.02 -10.75
CA PHE A 12 -2.50 -0.67 -10.55
C PHE A 12 -2.55 -2.15 -10.92
N GLU A 13 -1.51 -2.62 -11.60
CA GLU A 13 -1.29 -4.03 -11.90
C GLU A 13 -0.62 -4.72 -10.69
N LEU A 14 -1.20 -5.85 -10.28
CA LEU A 14 -0.66 -6.77 -9.29
C LEU A 14 -0.30 -8.10 -9.96
N ARG A 15 1.00 -8.29 -10.19
CA ARG A 15 1.55 -9.47 -10.87
C ARG A 15 1.53 -10.72 -9.99
N ASP A 16 1.42 -11.89 -10.62
CA ASP A 16 1.41 -13.17 -9.90
C ASP A 16 2.71 -13.41 -9.10
N SER A 17 3.86 -12.97 -9.63
CA SER A 17 5.13 -12.98 -8.89
C SER A 17 5.08 -12.11 -7.63
N THR A 18 4.50 -10.91 -7.71
CA THR A 18 4.29 -10.04 -6.55
C THR A 18 3.30 -10.64 -5.56
N ILE A 19 2.23 -11.29 -6.03
CA ILE A 19 1.27 -11.99 -5.17
C ILE A 19 1.99 -13.09 -4.36
N ASN A 20 2.80 -13.91 -5.02
CA ASN A 20 3.56 -14.97 -4.35
C ASN A 20 4.60 -14.40 -3.38
N HIS A 21 5.31 -13.34 -3.76
CA HIS A 21 6.24 -12.64 -2.88
C HIS A 21 5.56 -12.12 -1.59
N ILE A 22 4.38 -11.51 -1.72
CA ILE A 22 3.61 -11.02 -0.57
C ILE A 22 3.10 -12.19 0.29
N ARG A 23 2.60 -13.25 -0.35
CA ARG A 23 2.08 -14.43 0.35
C ARG A 23 3.16 -15.09 1.20
N ASP A 24 4.30 -15.36 0.59
CA ASP A 24 5.34 -16.21 1.18
C ASP A 24 6.34 -15.37 1.99
N GLY A 25 6.80 -14.25 1.43
CA GLY A 25 7.78 -13.36 2.06
C GLY A 25 7.22 -12.52 3.21
N HIS A 26 5.94 -12.14 3.14
CA HIS A 26 5.28 -11.33 4.16
C HIS A 26 4.19 -12.07 4.95
N ARG A 27 3.97 -13.36 4.66
CA ARG A 27 3.01 -14.24 5.35
C ARG A 27 1.58 -13.69 5.32
N ILE A 28 1.18 -13.12 4.19
CA ILE A 28 -0.19 -12.61 3.98
C ILE A 28 -1.00 -13.66 3.22
N ALA A 29 -1.94 -14.31 3.91
CA ALA A 29 -2.70 -15.44 3.34
C ALA A 29 -3.47 -15.08 2.04
N ASN A 30 -4.06 -13.88 1.99
CA ASN A 30 -4.76 -13.37 0.81
C ASN A 30 -4.20 -12.01 0.38
N PRO A 31 -3.13 -11.97 -0.45
CA PRO A 31 -2.48 -10.74 -0.88
C PRO A 31 -3.41 -9.79 -1.65
N VAL A 32 -4.26 -10.33 -2.52
CA VAL A 32 -5.16 -9.52 -3.36
C VAL A 32 -6.17 -8.78 -2.49
N GLU A 33 -6.81 -9.48 -1.55
CA GLU A 33 -7.76 -8.86 -0.63
C GLU A 33 -7.07 -7.86 0.30
N PHE A 34 -5.85 -8.19 0.78
CA PHE A 34 -5.06 -7.27 1.59
C PHE A 34 -4.80 -5.94 0.87
N VAL A 35 -4.42 -5.99 -0.42
CA VAL A 35 -4.18 -4.79 -1.22
C VAL A 35 -5.47 -4.03 -1.46
N LYS A 36 -6.56 -4.72 -1.88
CA LYS A 36 -7.87 -4.10 -2.10
C LYS A 36 -8.37 -3.35 -0.86
N GLU A 37 -8.25 -3.96 0.32
CA GLU A 37 -8.68 -3.35 1.57
C GLU A 37 -7.91 -2.06 1.92
N VAL A 38 -6.60 -2.02 1.63
CA VAL A 38 -5.77 -0.84 1.84
C VAL A 38 -6.18 0.25 0.87
N LEU A 39 -6.23 -0.05 -0.43
CA LEU A 39 -6.51 0.94 -1.47
C LEU A 39 -7.94 1.49 -1.41
N ALA A 40 -8.91 0.70 -0.96
CA ALA A 40 -10.30 1.14 -0.82
C ALA A 40 -10.55 2.03 0.42
N SER A 41 -9.75 1.88 1.48
CA SER A 41 -9.97 2.58 2.75
C SER A 41 -8.64 2.77 3.46
N LEU A 42 -7.81 3.64 2.88
CA LEU A 42 -6.53 4.05 3.45
C LEU A 42 -6.67 5.21 4.42
N ASP A 43 -5.65 5.36 5.27
CA ASP A 43 -5.54 6.42 6.26
C ASP A 43 -4.41 7.41 5.94
N ALA A 44 -3.42 7.03 5.13
CA ALA A 44 -2.38 7.94 4.68
C ALA A 44 -1.81 7.55 3.30
N ILE A 45 -1.34 8.55 2.56
CA ILE A 45 -0.51 8.40 1.35
C ILE A 45 0.78 9.15 1.59
N ILE A 46 1.90 8.45 1.41
CA ILE A 46 3.24 9.02 1.55
C ILE A 46 4.00 8.77 0.25
N GLU A 47 4.61 9.81 -0.29
CA GLU A 47 5.61 9.70 -1.35
C GLU A 47 6.96 9.33 -0.73
N SER A 48 7.51 8.21 -1.18
CA SER A 48 8.79 7.68 -0.71
C SER A 48 9.93 8.65 -1.02
N ASN A 49 10.86 8.81 -0.08
CA ASN A 49 12.10 9.55 -0.30
C ASN A 49 13.26 8.65 -0.76
N TRP A 50 13.07 7.34 -0.84
CA TRP A 50 14.12 6.39 -1.21
C TRP A 50 14.15 6.02 -2.69
N GLU A 51 12.99 6.12 -3.34
CA GLU A 51 12.84 5.73 -4.73
C GLU A 51 11.80 6.64 -5.37
N GLU A 52 12.23 7.36 -6.41
CA GLU A 52 11.39 8.29 -7.15
C GLU A 52 10.18 7.57 -7.76
N GLY A 53 9.02 8.24 -7.73
CA GLY A 53 7.77 7.68 -8.24
C GLY A 53 7.20 6.54 -7.41
N THR A 54 7.73 6.27 -6.20
CA THR A 54 7.17 5.27 -5.30
C THR A 54 6.20 5.89 -4.30
N ILE A 55 4.97 5.38 -4.27
CA ILE A 55 3.92 5.80 -3.35
C ILE A 55 3.62 4.68 -2.35
N LEU A 56 3.41 5.09 -1.10
CA LEU A 56 3.15 4.23 0.06
C LEU A 56 1.73 4.51 0.57
N TYR A 57 0.82 3.55 0.37
CA TYR A 57 -0.53 3.61 0.90
C TYR A 57 -0.59 2.89 2.25
N TYR A 58 -1.05 3.59 3.28
CA TYR A 58 -1.16 3.06 4.64
C TYR A 58 -2.59 2.95 5.09
N LYS A 59 -2.91 1.86 5.79
CA LYS A 59 -4.14 1.69 6.57
C LYS A 59 -3.80 1.27 8.00
N LYS A 60 -4.22 2.07 8.98
CA LYS A 60 -3.95 1.84 10.40
C LYS A 60 -4.74 0.64 10.91
N ARG A 61 -4.11 -0.16 11.77
CA ARG A 61 -4.73 -1.26 12.53
C ARG A 61 -4.89 -0.87 13.99
N ARG A 62 -5.74 -1.61 14.72
CA ARG A 62 -6.06 -1.38 16.15
C ARG A 62 -4.85 -1.37 17.10
N ARG A 63 -3.69 -1.97 16.75
CA ARG A 63 -2.52 -2.15 17.63
C ARG A 63 -1.27 -1.40 17.14
N SER A 64 -1.42 -0.17 16.66
CA SER A 64 -0.30 0.68 16.23
C SER A 64 0.59 0.04 15.16
N SER A 65 0.00 -0.75 14.28
CA SER A 65 0.63 -1.24 13.06
C SER A 65 -0.19 -0.81 11.86
N TYR A 66 0.42 -0.86 10.69
CA TYR A 66 -0.16 -0.45 9.43
C TYR A 66 -0.14 -1.61 8.46
N LYS A 67 -1.20 -1.72 7.66
CA LYS A 67 -1.11 -2.39 6.37
C LYS A 67 -0.52 -1.38 5.40
N LEU A 68 0.53 -1.77 4.70
CA LEU A 68 1.24 -0.95 3.75
C LEU A 68 1.16 -1.61 2.38
N VAL A 69 0.80 -0.84 1.36
CA VAL A 69 0.94 -1.20 -0.06
C VAL A 69 1.92 -0.23 -0.70
N VAL A 70 2.92 -0.76 -1.38
CA VAL A 70 3.96 0.00 -2.08
C VAL A 70 3.65 -0.07 -3.58
N VAL A 71 3.53 1.07 -4.22
CA VAL A 71 3.31 1.16 -5.68
C VAL A 71 4.43 1.94 -6.36
N ASN A 72 4.71 1.58 -7.60
CA ASN A 72 5.49 2.37 -8.55
C ASN A 72 4.52 3.08 -9.49
N MET A 73 4.43 4.41 -9.38
CA MET A 73 3.53 5.23 -10.20
C MET A 73 3.92 5.24 -11.69
N PRO A 74 5.20 5.40 -12.08
CA PRO A 74 5.57 5.39 -13.50
C PRO A 74 5.13 4.13 -14.25
N GLN A 75 5.13 2.98 -13.57
CA GLN A 75 4.76 1.70 -14.15
C GLN A 75 3.32 1.26 -13.82
N ASN A 76 2.60 2.01 -12.99
CA ASN A 76 1.32 1.60 -12.41
C ASN A 76 1.35 0.18 -11.81
N LEU A 77 2.40 -0.13 -11.05
CA LEU A 77 2.62 -1.47 -10.48
C LEU A 77 2.58 -1.48 -8.97
N ILE A 78 1.90 -2.45 -8.38
CA ILE A 78 2.10 -2.80 -6.97
C ILE A 78 3.41 -3.58 -6.84
N LYS A 79 4.37 -3.03 -6.09
CA LYS A 79 5.68 -3.64 -5.85
C LYS A 79 5.64 -4.68 -4.73
N THR A 80 4.92 -4.38 -3.65
CA THR A 80 4.74 -5.28 -2.50
C THR A 80 3.62 -4.76 -1.58
N ALA A 81 3.21 -5.59 -0.63
CA ALA A 81 2.33 -5.22 0.46
C ALA A 81 2.67 -6.02 1.72
N TYR A 82 2.69 -5.37 2.88
CA TYR A 82 3.08 -6.00 4.14
C TYR A 82 2.56 -5.26 5.38
N LEU A 83 2.78 -5.86 6.54
CA LEU A 83 2.51 -5.25 7.84
C LEU A 83 3.74 -4.49 8.33
N GLU A 84 3.55 -3.23 8.71
CA GLU A 84 4.61 -2.35 9.17
C GLU A 84 4.26 -1.73 10.53
N ARG A 85 5.24 -1.51 11.41
CA ARG A 85 5.02 -0.97 12.76
C ARG A 85 4.98 0.57 12.77
N ARG A 86 5.62 1.22 11.81
CA ARG A 86 5.72 2.69 11.75
C ARG A 86 5.57 3.17 10.31
N MET A 87 4.93 4.32 10.13
CA MET A 87 4.98 4.96 8.82
C MET A 87 6.44 5.27 8.47
N LYS A 88 6.80 4.98 7.22
CA LYS A 88 8.10 5.33 6.67
C LYS A 88 8.24 6.83 6.49
N GLU A 89 9.48 7.31 6.49
CA GLU A 89 9.79 8.70 6.15
C GLU A 89 9.46 8.98 4.69
N GLY A 90 9.10 10.22 4.40
CA GLY A 90 8.66 10.64 3.08
C GLY A 90 7.76 11.87 3.15
N LYS A 91 7.33 12.34 1.98
CA LYS A 91 6.43 13.48 1.88
C LYS A 91 4.99 13.00 2.03
N ILE A 92 4.29 13.53 3.03
CA ILE A 92 2.87 13.24 3.22
C ILE A 92 2.09 13.90 2.09
N ILE A 93 1.46 13.07 1.25
CA ILE A 93 0.60 13.53 0.15
C ILE A 93 -0.82 13.70 0.65
N TRP A 94 -1.27 12.79 1.51
CA TRP A 94 -2.62 12.81 2.04
C TRP A 94 -2.71 12.12 3.40
N LEU A 95 -3.56 12.65 4.28
CA LEU A 95 -3.92 12.04 5.57
C LEU A 95 -5.44 12.04 5.73
N ASN A 96 -5.97 10.92 6.19
CA ASN A 96 -7.35 10.83 6.61
C ASN A 96 -7.55 11.75 7.83
N PRO A 97 -8.51 12.70 7.81
CA PRO A 97 -8.75 13.62 8.92
C PRO A 97 -8.99 12.94 10.28
N LYS A 98 -9.47 11.69 10.27
CA LYS A 98 -9.65 10.89 11.50
C LYS A 98 -8.34 10.52 12.20
N MET A 99 -7.20 10.65 11.53
CA MET A 99 -5.87 10.38 12.11
C MET A 99 -5.29 11.54 12.92
N VAL A 100 -5.80 12.76 12.73
CA VAL A 100 -5.24 14.00 13.32
C VAL A 100 -5.92 14.35 14.66
N ARG A 101 -6.89 13.53 15.08
CA ARG A 101 -7.66 13.72 16.32
C ARG A 101 -7.12 12.86 17.46
#